data_AF-A0A936JVQ1-F1
#
_entry.id   AF-A0A936JVQ1-F1
#
_cell.length_a   1.000
_cell.length_b   1.000
_cell.length_c   1.000
_cell.angle_alpha   90.00
_cell.angle_beta   90.00
_cell.angle_gamma   90.00
#
_symmetry.space_group_name_H-M   'P 1'
#
loop_
_entity.id
_entity.type
_entity.pdbx_description
1 polymer ?
#
loop_
_entity_poly.entity_id
_entity_poly.type
_entity_poly.pdbx_seq_one_letter_code
_entity_poly.pdbx_strand_id
1 'polypeptide(L)'
;MRMSIVLAVAALGASCMWVTSAQGASSVTAADATARQNISQLGGCFRVSYLFVEDGKNDFFVRDVREYINVTEKGTGFVVRHFMATEGSSFHHFTEEWQPAGRGRWHQRVTTSRGTLRYEGTGSWNFNQWEAHAKNAARPVRDTRRDYATLDRRNTVQITPQRWVQAESNIKRRNDGTPVASEVGWVQYERLPNEQCAAIAAAQ
;
A
#
# COMPACT_ATOMS: atom_id res chain seq x y z
N MET A 1 31.58 67.83 -33.60
CA MET A 1 31.87 67.74 -35.05
C MET A 1 31.06 66.57 -35.58
N ARG A 2 30.16 66.82 -36.54
CA ARG A 2 29.26 65.82 -37.14
C ARG A 2 30.09 64.83 -37.99
N MET A 3 29.75 63.54 -37.94
CA MET A 3 29.88 62.68 -39.11
C MET A 3 28.94 61.49 -38.98
N SER A 4 27.90 61.50 -39.81
CA SER A 4 27.06 60.36 -40.11
C SER A 4 27.79 59.46 -41.11
N ILE A 5 27.83 58.16 -40.87
CA ILE A 5 28.14 57.15 -41.87
C ILE A 5 26.98 56.16 -41.89
N VAL A 6 26.33 56.10 -43.05
CA VAL A 6 25.36 55.08 -43.44
C VAL A 6 26.16 53.88 -43.93
N LEU A 7 25.87 52.67 -43.46
CA LEU A 7 26.29 51.44 -44.12
C LEU A 7 25.21 50.36 -44.05
N ALA A 8 25.22 49.53 -45.09
CA ALA A 8 24.13 48.76 -45.64
C ALA A 8 23.71 47.51 -44.86
N VAL A 9 22.49 47.10 -45.18
CA VAL A 9 21.74 45.92 -44.77
C VAL A 9 22.43 44.62 -45.24
N ALA A 10 22.50 43.63 -44.36
CA ALA A 10 22.57 42.22 -44.73
C ALA A 10 21.66 41.40 -43.81
N ALA A 11 20.59 40.87 -44.40
CA ALA A 11 19.63 39.99 -43.74
C ALA A 11 20.22 38.58 -43.58
N LEU A 12 20.27 38.10 -42.34
CA LEU A 12 20.48 36.69 -42.03
C LEU A 12 19.24 36.17 -41.32
N GLY A 13 18.55 35.24 -41.99
CA GLY A 13 17.32 34.63 -41.52
C GLY A 13 17.55 33.87 -40.22
N ALA A 14 16.91 34.34 -39.15
CA ALA A 14 16.74 33.57 -37.93
C ALA A 14 15.62 32.56 -38.16
N SER A 15 15.97 31.31 -38.46
CA SER A 15 15.06 30.19 -38.33
C SER A 15 14.59 30.10 -36.89
N CYS A 16 13.34 30.48 -36.64
CA CYS A 16 12.63 30.16 -35.41
C CYS A 16 12.55 28.64 -35.28
N MET A 17 13.53 28.05 -34.60
CA MET A 17 13.37 26.74 -34.01
C MET A 17 12.30 26.86 -32.93
N TRP A 18 11.11 26.37 -33.25
CA TRP A 18 10.07 26.12 -32.26
C TRP A 18 10.63 25.11 -31.26
N VAL A 19 11.00 25.60 -30.07
CA VAL A 19 11.23 24.73 -28.92
C VAL A 19 9.88 24.14 -28.57
N THR A 20 9.65 22.90 -29.00
CA THR A 20 8.54 22.09 -28.52
C THR A 20 8.75 21.88 -27.03
N SER A 21 7.99 22.62 -26.24
CA SER A 21 7.96 22.46 -24.79
C SER A 21 7.43 21.06 -24.49
N ALA A 22 8.30 20.17 -24.01
CA ALA A 22 7.92 18.88 -23.47
C ALA A 22 7.08 19.11 -22.20
N GLN A 23 5.76 19.21 -22.36
CA GLN A 23 4.81 19.15 -21.27
C GLN A 23 4.61 17.67 -20.89
N GLY A 24 4.79 17.35 -19.60
CA GLY A 24 4.18 16.16 -19.03
C GLY A 24 5.01 15.27 -18.11
N ALA A 25 6.10 15.74 -17.51
CA ALA A 25 6.59 15.08 -16.30
C ALA A 25 5.67 15.50 -15.14
N SER A 26 4.66 14.68 -14.82
CA SER A 26 3.84 14.87 -13.61
C SER A 26 4.76 14.99 -12.40
N SER A 27 4.80 16.17 -11.80
CA SER A 27 5.62 16.44 -10.61
C SER A 27 5.12 15.56 -9.46
N VAL A 28 6.00 14.72 -8.90
CA VAL A 28 5.75 13.97 -7.68
C VAL A 28 5.38 14.94 -6.56
N THR A 29 4.20 14.79 -5.96
CA THR A 29 3.79 15.65 -4.85
C THR A 29 4.52 15.25 -3.57
N ALA A 30 4.62 16.16 -2.59
CA ALA A 30 5.18 15.82 -1.28
C ALA A 30 4.45 14.64 -0.62
N ALA A 31 3.13 14.56 -0.76
CA ALA A 31 2.32 13.44 -0.29
C ALA A 31 2.71 12.11 -0.97
N ASP A 32 2.99 12.14 -2.27
CA ASP A 32 3.45 10.94 -3.00
C ASP A 32 4.85 10.52 -2.59
N ALA A 33 5.75 11.47 -2.35
CA ALA A 33 7.10 11.18 -1.84
C ALA A 33 7.04 10.54 -0.44
N THR A 34 6.22 11.09 0.46
CA THR A 34 5.97 10.51 1.78
C THR A 34 5.38 9.11 1.69
N ALA A 35 4.38 8.91 0.84
CA ALA A 35 3.79 7.59 0.62
C ALA A 35 4.81 6.56 0.15
N ARG A 36 5.62 6.91 -0.85
CA ARG A 36 6.70 6.05 -1.37
C ARG A 36 7.71 5.68 -0.31
N GLN A 37 8.13 6.66 0.50
CA GLN A 37 9.05 6.43 1.63
C GLN A 37 8.44 5.50 2.69
N ASN A 38 7.14 5.61 2.96
CA ASN A 38 6.49 4.76 3.94
C ASN A 38 6.31 3.33 3.42
N ILE A 39 5.87 3.14 2.17
CA ILE A 39 5.64 1.82 1.57
C ILE A 39 6.96 1.05 1.43
N SER A 40 8.08 1.72 1.09
CA SER A 40 9.38 1.07 0.99
C SER A 40 9.89 0.52 2.34
N GLN A 41 9.39 1.03 3.46
CA GLN A 41 9.72 0.51 4.79
C GLN A 41 8.99 -0.79 5.14
N LEU A 42 8.00 -1.23 4.36
CA LEU A 42 7.28 -2.48 4.62
C LEU A 42 8.16 -3.73 4.39
N GLY A 43 9.28 -3.61 3.66
CA GLY A 43 10.13 -4.74 3.30
C GLY A 43 11.08 -5.15 4.43
N GLY A 44 11.42 -6.44 4.50
CA GLY A 44 12.40 -7.01 5.43
C GLY A 44 11.89 -8.22 6.22
N CYS A 45 12.61 -8.58 7.28
CA CYS A 45 12.23 -9.64 8.20
C CYS A 45 11.39 -9.11 9.37
N PHE A 46 10.27 -9.77 9.68
CA PHE A 46 9.36 -9.35 10.74
C PHE A 46 8.89 -10.51 11.62
N ARG A 47 8.67 -10.18 12.89
CA ARG A 47 7.79 -10.92 13.80
C ARG A 47 6.40 -10.31 13.72
N VAL A 48 5.41 -11.13 13.39
CA VAL A 48 4.05 -10.72 13.10
C VAL A 48 3.08 -11.34 14.10
N SER A 49 2.16 -10.54 14.59
CA SER A 49 1.05 -10.99 15.44
C SER A 49 -0.27 -10.52 14.87
N TYR A 50 -1.22 -11.43 14.77
CA TYR A 50 -2.57 -11.22 14.27
C TYR A 50 -3.56 -11.32 15.42
N LEU A 51 -4.33 -10.27 15.67
CA LEU A 51 -5.40 -10.24 16.66
C LEU A 51 -6.66 -9.70 16.02
N PHE A 52 -7.71 -10.52 15.95
CA PHE A 52 -9.03 -10.10 15.53
C PHE A 52 -10.02 -10.48 16.62
N VAL A 53 -10.76 -9.49 17.11
CA VAL A 53 -11.76 -9.66 18.16
C VAL A 53 -13.11 -9.27 17.59
N GLU A 54 -14.11 -10.13 17.77
CA GLU A 54 -15.46 -9.93 17.29
C GLU A 54 -16.46 -10.27 18.41
N ASP A 55 -16.88 -11.53 18.51
CA ASP A 55 -17.97 -11.98 19.38
C ASP A 55 -17.58 -13.15 20.31
N GLY A 56 -16.28 -13.42 20.45
CA GLY A 56 -15.75 -14.54 21.23
C GLY A 56 -15.87 -15.90 20.55
N LYS A 57 -16.61 -16.01 19.43
CA LYS A 57 -16.70 -17.24 18.62
C LYS A 57 -15.88 -17.14 17.33
N ASN A 58 -15.82 -15.95 16.76
CA ASN A 58 -15.09 -15.68 15.50
C ASN A 58 -13.76 -14.95 15.74
N ASP A 59 -13.31 -14.86 16.99
CA ASP A 59 -12.04 -14.26 17.34
C ASP A 59 -10.88 -15.09 16.73
N PHE A 60 -9.87 -14.41 16.22
CA PHE A 60 -8.70 -15.03 15.61
C PHE A 60 -7.43 -14.48 16.23
N PHE A 61 -6.55 -15.38 16.65
CA PHE A 61 -5.34 -15.00 17.35
C PHE A 61 -4.15 -15.86 17.00
N VAL A 62 -3.08 -15.22 16.50
CA VAL A 62 -1.79 -15.86 16.21
C VAL A 62 -0.68 -14.89 16.62
N ARG A 63 0.30 -15.36 17.41
CA ARG A 63 1.49 -14.57 17.77
C ARG A 63 2.73 -15.12 17.10
N ASP A 64 3.75 -14.28 17.08
CA ASP A 64 5.14 -14.66 16.84
C ASP A 64 5.37 -15.40 15.51
N VAL A 65 4.55 -15.08 14.51
CA VAL A 65 4.73 -15.57 13.14
C VAL A 65 5.93 -14.88 12.53
N ARG A 66 6.80 -15.63 11.88
CA ARG A 66 7.92 -15.05 11.16
C ARG A 66 7.52 -14.83 9.70
N GLU A 67 7.61 -13.60 9.24
CA GLU A 67 7.38 -13.25 7.84
C GLU A 67 8.59 -12.53 7.23
N TYR A 68 8.94 -12.92 6.01
CA TYR A 68 9.76 -12.11 5.13
C TYR A 68 8.85 -11.35 4.17
N ILE A 69 9.01 -10.05 4.10
CA ILE A 69 8.22 -9.18 3.24
C ILE A 69 9.12 -8.63 2.13
N ASN A 70 8.80 -8.97 0.90
CA ASN A 70 9.48 -8.43 -0.27
C ASN A 70 8.69 -7.23 -0.82
N VAL A 71 9.34 -6.08 -0.94
CA VAL A 71 8.76 -4.87 -1.56
C VAL A 71 9.49 -4.61 -2.87
N THR A 72 8.73 -4.57 -3.97
CA THR A 72 9.26 -4.30 -5.31
C THR A 72 8.51 -3.14 -5.94
N GLU A 73 9.22 -2.16 -6.49
CA GLU A 73 8.60 -1.10 -7.30
C GLU A 73 8.08 -1.67 -8.63
N LYS A 74 6.87 -1.29 -9.02
CA LYS A 74 6.24 -1.68 -10.28
C LYS A 74 5.55 -0.48 -10.91
N GLY A 75 6.20 0.10 -11.93
CA GLY A 75 5.74 1.34 -12.54
C GLY A 75 5.71 2.48 -11.52
N THR A 76 4.55 3.09 -11.32
CA THR A 76 4.36 4.17 -10.33
C THR A 76 4.01 3.68 -8.93
N GLY A 77 3.78 2.36 -8.75
CA GLY A 77 3.36 1.75 -7.50
C GLY A 77 4.34 0.71 -6.95
N PHE A 78 3.86 -0.11 -6.01
CA PHE A 78 4.62 -1.18 -5.37
C PHE A 78 3.83 -2.48 -5.37
N VAL A 79 4.55 -3.59 -5.41
CA VAL A 79 4.05 -4.92 -5.08
C VAL A 79 4.77 -5.38 -3.83
N VAL A 80 4.00 -5.71 -2.80
CA VAL A 80 4.47 -6.17 -1.49
C VAL A 80 4.02 -7.62 -1.33
N ARG A 81 4.96 -8.55 -1.15
CA ARG A 81 4.66 -9.98 -1.00
C ARG A 81 5.08 -10.46 0.38
N HIS A 82 4.15 -11.10 1.07
CA HIS A 82 4.36 -11.66 2.39
C HIS A 82 4.63 -13.15 2.29
N PHE A 83 5.75 -13.60 2.84
CA PHE A 83 6.14 -15.00 2.90
C PHE A 83 6.23 -15.42 4.36
N MET A 84 5.37 -16.34 4.76
CA MET A 84 5.30 -16.85 6.12
C MET A 84 6.17 -18.10 6.26
N ALA A 85 6.90 -18.22 7.37
CA ALA A 85 7.60 -19.45 7.73
C ALA A 85 6.80 -20.32 8.70
N THR A 86 6.90 -21.62 8.49
CA THR A 86 6.56 -22.68 9.44
C THR A 86 7.76 -23.60 9.63
N GLU A 87 7.67 -24.59 10.52
CA GLU A 87 8.78 -25.53 10.76
C GLU A 87 9.26 -26.18 9.45
N GLY A 88 10.44 -25.76 8.98
CA GLY A 88 11.10 -26.30 7.79
C GLY A 88 10.55 -25.85 6.44
N SER A 89 9.55 -24.96 6.39
CA SER A 89 9.00 -24.50 5.11
C SER A 89 8.61 -23.02 5.11
N SER A 90 8.47 -22.44 3.93
CA SER A 90 7.87 -21.13 3.77
C SER A 90 6.83 -21.15 2.65
N PHE A 91 5.84 -20.29 2.76
CA PHE A 91 4.81 -20.16 1.74
C PHE A 91 4.41 -18.70 1.54
N HIS A 92 4.01 -18.37 0.31
CA HIS A 92 3.40 -17.09 -0.01
C HIS A 92 2.06 -16.96 0.72
N HIS A 93 1.96 -15.99 1.61
CA HIS A 93 0.77 -15.73 2.42
C HIS A 93 -0.23 -14.84 1.63
N PHE A 94 0.17 -13.63 1.29
CA PHE A 94 -0.64 -12.70 0.49
C PHE A 94 0.23 -11.68 -0.25
N THR A 95 -0.37 -11.02 -1.23
CA THR A 95 0.22 -9.89 -1.97
C THR A 95 -0.58 -8.62 -1.69
N GLU A 96 0.11 -7.51 -1.46
CA GLU A 96 -0.45 -6.17 -1.51
C GLU A 96 0.06 -5.46 -2.75
N GLU A 97 -0.83 -4.73 -3.43
CA GLU A 97 -0.48 -3.82 -4.50
C GLU A 97 -0.84 -2.41 -4.06
N TRP A 98 0.14 -1.51 -4.13
CA TRP A 98 -0.01 -0.11 -3.78
C TRP A 98 0.13 0.75 -5.02
N GLN A 99 -0.89 1.54 -5.36
CA GLN A 99 -0.88 2.38 -6.56
C GLN A 99 -1.32 3.82 -6.23
N PRO A 100 -0.71 4.85 -6.86
CA PRO A 100 -1.23 6.20 -6.78
C PRO A 100 -2.66 6.26 -7.33
N ALA A 101 -3.57 6.89 -6.59
CA ALA A 101 -4.97 7.09 -6.97
C ALA A 101 -5.29 8.57 -7.30
N GLY A 102 -4.24 9.38 -7.49
CA GLY A 102 -4.33 10.82 -7.75
C GLY A 102 -4.58 11.66 -6.49
N ARG A 103 -4.27 12.96 -6.57
CA ARG A 103 -4.47 13.94 -5.49
C ARG A 103 -3.84 13.51 -4.15
N GLY A 104 -2.65 12.91 -4.18
CA GLY A 104 -1.93 12.43 -3.00
C GLY A 104 -2.56 11.21 -2.31
N ARG A 105 -3.53 10.55 -2.95
CA ARG A 105 -4.19 9.35 -2.45
C ARG A 105 -3.52 8.09 -2.99
N TRP A 106 -3.61 7.01 -2.22
CA TRP A 106 -3.04 5.71 -2.57
C TRP A 106 -4.08 4.62 -2.40
N HIS A 107 -4.16 3.74 -3.38
CA HIS A 107 -4.99 2.55 -3.38
C HIS A 107 -4.16 1.35 -2.95
N GLN A 108 -4.62 0.62 -1.93
CA GLN A 108 -4.09 -0.66 -1.50
C GLN A 108 -5.07 -1.75 -1.95
N ARG A 109 -4.55 -2.78 -2.63
CA ARG A 109 -5.30 -4.00 -2.97
C ARG A 109 -4.58 -5.21 -2.43
N VAL A 110 -5.26 -6.01 -1.62
CA VAL A 110 -4.67 -7.19 -0.97
C VAL A 110 -5.34 -8.46 -1.48
N THR A 111 -4.54 -9.38 -1.98
CA THR A 111 -4.98 -10.66 -2.56
C THR A 111 -4.30 -11.85 -1.89
N THR A 112 -4.98 -13.00 -1.86
CA THR A 112 -4.38 -14.25 -1.40
C THR A 112 -3.23 -14.67 -2.32
N SER A 113 -2.45 -15.66 -1.91
CA SER A 113 -1.42 -16.28 -2.77
C SER A 113 -1.95 -16.88 -4.08
N ARG A 114 -3.28 -17.06 -4.19
CA ARG A 114 -3.97 -17.50 -5.41
C ARG A 114 -4.66 -16.35 -6.17
N GLY A 115 -4.41 -15.09 -5.79
CA GLY A 115 -4.95 -13.90 -6.46
C GLY A 115 -6.39 -13.54 -6.09
N THR A 116 -7.01 -14.23 -5.13
CA THR A 116 -8.38 -13.90 -4.67
C THR A 116 -8.35 -12.64 -3.81
N LEU A 117 -9.25 -11.68 -4.06
CA LEU A 117 -9.35 -10.46 -3.26
C LEU A 117 -9.62 -10.79 -1.77
N ARG A 118 -8.81 -10.21 -0.89
CA ARG A 118 -9.04 -10.20 0.57
C ARG A 118 -9.70 -8.90 0.97
N TYR A 119 -9.10 -7.78 0.57
CA TYR A 119 -9.63 -6.44 0.78
C TYR A 119 -8.91 -5.43 -0.10
N GLU A 120 -9.54 -4.26 -0.28
CA GLU A 120 -8.92 -3.13 -0.95
C GLU A 120 -9.48 -1.83 -0.38
N GLY A 121 -8.77 -0.72 -0.60
CA GLY A 121 -9.20 0.59 -0.14
C GLY A 121 -8.35 1.70 -0.72
N THR A 122 -8.96 2.88 -0.88
CA THR A 122 -8.23 4.09 -1.30
C THR A 122 -8.21 5.07 -0.15
N GLY A 123 -7.00 5.42 0.27
CA GLY A 123 -6.73 6.25 1.44
C GLY A 123 -5.76 7.38 1.15
N SER A 124 -5.42 8.14 2.18
CA SER A 124 -4.40 9.19 2.11
C SER A 124 -3.36 8.95 3.20
N TRP A 125 -2.12 9.31 2.91
CA TRP A 125 -1.06 9.35 3.92
C TRP A 125 -1.12 10.67 4.68
N ASN A 126 -1.00 10.59 5.99
CA ASN A 126 -0.74 11.70 6.88
C ASN A 126 0.48 11.33 7.73
N PHE A 127 1.61 11.99 7.47
CA PHE A 127 2.92 11.57 7.98
C PHE A 127 3.21 10.10 7.66
N ASN A 128 3.26 9.25 8.66
CA ASN A 128 3.55 7.82 8.57
C ASN A 128 2.31 6.92 8.77
N GLN A 129 1.11 7.51 8.71
CA GLN A 129 -0.16 6.81 8.78
C GLN A 129 -0.91 6.88 7.45
N TRP A 130 -1.39 5.75 6.94
CA TRP A 130 -2.35 5.69 5.86
C TRP A 130 -3.70 5.27 6.40
N GLU A 131 -4.78 5.93 5.97
CA GLU A 131 -6.14 5.58 6.36
C GLU A 131 -7.06 5.50 5.15
N ALA A 132 -7.83 4.41 5.04
CA ALA A 132 -8.85 4.20 4.03
C ALA A 132 -10.18 3.75 4.63
N HIS A 133 -11.25 4.10 3.92
CA HIS A 133 -12.62 3.72 4.25
C HIS A 133 -13.25 3.06 3.04
N ALA A 134 -13.86 1.89 3.24
CA ALA A 134 -14.61 1.17 2.24
C ALA A 134 -16.01 0.88 2.78
N LYS A 135 -17.04 1.39 2.12
CA LYS A 135 -18.44 1.10 2.45
C LYS A 135 -18.95 -0.05 1.60
N ASN A 136 -19.80 -0.91 2.17
CA ASN A 136 -20.38 -2.06 1.48
C ASN A 136 -19.33 -2.95 0.78
N ALA A 137 -18.14 -3.09 1.38
CA ALA A 137 -17.10 -3.95 0.85
C ALA A 137 -17.58 -5.40 0.82
N ALA A 138 -17.19 -6.13 -0.23
CA ALA A 138 -17.53 -7.54 -0.35
C ALA A 138 -16.93 -8.34 0.82
N ARG A 139 -17.66 -9.36 1.27
CA ARG A 139 -17.17 -10.30 2.27
C ARG A 139 -15.83 -10.93 1.84
N PRO A 140 -14.77 -10.85 2.67
CA PRO A 140 -13.52 -11.56 2.43
C PRO A 140 -13.74 -13.08 2.43
N VAL A 141 -13.13 -13.79 1.49
CA VAL A 141 -13.25 -15.26 1.39
C VAL A 141 -12.74 -15.99 2.64
N ARG A 142 -11.79 -15.39 3.37
CA ARG A 142 -11.22 -15.95 4.61
C ARG A 142 -12.21 -16.00 5.78
N ASP A 143 -13.23 -15.15 5.76
CA ASP A 143 -14.15 -15.05 6.89
C ASP A 143 -15.09 -16.25 6.89
N THR A 144 -15.18 -16.96 8.00
CA THR A 144 -16.01 -18.16 8.17
C THR A 144 -17.45 -17.82 8.54
N ARG A 145 -17.74 -16.59 8.96
CA ARG A 145 -19.08 -16.12 9.30
C ARG A 145 -19.96 -16.05 8.04
N ARG A 146 -21.24 -16.42 8.17
CA ARG A 146 -22.18 -16.62 7.04
C ARG A 146 -23.45 -15.77 7.09
N ASP A 147 -23.74 -15.13 8.20
CA ASP A 147 -24.96 -14.32 8.45
C ASP A 147 -24.83 -12.85 7.98
N TYR A 148 -23.83 -12.54 7.15
CA TYR A 148 -23.59 -11.21 6.59
C TYR A 148 -23.18 -11.28 5.11
N ALA A 149 -23.40 -10.18 4.40
CA ALA A 149 -23.16 -10.05 2.97
C ALA A 149 -22.05 -9.04 2.64
N THR A 150 -22.04 -7.89 3.32
CA THR A 150 -21.08 -6.81 3.12
C THR A 150 -20.53 -6.32 4.44
N LEU A 151 -19.47 -5.51 4.39
CA LEU A 151 -18.95 -4.83 5.56
C LEU A 151 -18.55 -3.39 5.26
N ASP A 152 -18.69 -2.52 6.25
CA ASP A 152 -18.06 -1.21 6.25
C ASP A 152 -16.70 -1.34 6.96
N ARG A 153 -15.62 -1.05 6.25
CA ARG A 153 -14.24 -1.17 6.76
C ARG A 153 -13.59 0.21 6.89
N ARG A 154 -12.96 0.42 8.04
CA ARG A 154 -11.86 1.38 8.21
C ARG A 154 -10.56 0.61 8.33
N ASN A 155 -9.59 0.91 7.46
CA ASN A 155 -8.24 0.34 7.51
C ASN A 155 -7.24 1.45 7.81
N THR A 156 -6.35 1.22 8.78
CA THR A 156 -5.28 2.15 9.16
C THR A 156 -3.95 1.42 9.15
N VAL A 157 -2.96 1.95 8.44
CA VAL A 157 -1.59 1.42 8.42
C VAL A 157 -0.66 2.48 8.98
N GLN A 158 0.00 2.18 10.10
CA GLN A 158 0.91 3.08 10.80
C GLN A 158 2.32 2.50 10.74
N ILE A 159 3.28 3.23 10.16
CA ILE A 159 4.61 2.70 9.85
C ILE A 159 5.71 3.48 10.58
N THR A 160 6.71 2.77 11.07
CA THR A 160 8.00 3.33 11.49
C THR A 160 9.10 2.42 10.94
N PRO A 161 10.38 2.84 10.97
CA PRO A 161 11.46 1.97 10.54
C PRO A 161 11.54 0.66 11.33
N GLN A 162 11.15 0.64 12.61
CA GLN A 162 11.27 -0.54 13.48
C GLN A 162 10.00 -1.38 13.56
N ARG A 163 8.83 -0.76 13.41
CA ARG A 163 7.53 -1.41 13.62
C ARG A 163 6.48 -0.84 12.71
N TRP A 164 5.52 -1.66 12.31
CA TRP A 164 4.28 -1.15 11.74
C TRP A 164 3.07 -1.91 12.26
N VAL A 165 1.92 -1.25 12.19
CA VAL A 165 0.64 -1.80 12.61
C VAL A 165 -0.34 -1.59 11.47
N GLN A 166 -1.13 -2.62 11.21
CA GLN A 166 -2.37 -2.50 10.45
C GLN A 166 -3.56 -2.74 11.38
N ALA A 167 -4.42 -1.74 11.52
CA ALA A 167 -5.63 -1.80 12.33
C ALA A 167 -6.86 -1.75 11.42
N GLU A 168 -7.79 -2.67 11.66
CA GLU A 168 -9.06 -2.76 10.95
C GLU A 168 -10.22 -2.58 11.93
N SER A 169 -11.25 -1.87 11.49
CA SER A 169 -12.56 -1.88 12.15
C SER A 169 -13.61 -2.18 11.09
N ASN A 170 -14.31 -3.30 11.28
CA ASN A 170 -15.24 -3.86 10.31
C ASN A 170 -16.64 -3.94 10.94
N ILE A 171 -17.63 -3.28 10.34
CA ILE A 171 -19.04 -3.46 10.68
C ILE A 171 -19.67 -4.40 9.65
N LYS A 172 -19.99 -5.62 10.06
CA LYS A 172 -20.54 -6.66 9.18
C LYS A 172 -22.06 -6.49 9.07
N ARG A 173 -22.60 -6.50 7.85
CA ARG A 173 -24.01 -6.22 7.55
C ARG A 173 -24.68 -7.29 6.70
N ARG A 174 -25.96 -7.56 6.97
CA ARG A 174 -26.84 -8.36 6.09
C ARG A 174 -27.15 -7.62 4.79
N ASN A 175 -27.84 -8.31 3.87
CA ASN A 175 -28.33 -7.74 2.62
C ASN A 175 -29.28 -6.55 2.81
N ASP A 176 -30.01 -6.51 3.93
CA ASP A 176 -30.92 -5.40 4.30
C ASP A 176 -30.19 -4.21 4.96
N GLY A 177 -28.86 -4.30 5.11
CA GLY A 177 -28.04 -3.27 5.77
C GLY A 177 -27.95 -3.39 7.30
N THR A 178 -28.68 -4.32 7.92
CA THR A 178 -28.67 -4.53 9.38
C THR A 178 -27.28 -4.96 9.85
N PRO A 179 -26.65 -4.24 10.81
CA PRO A 179 -25.41 -4.70 11.45
C PRO A 179 -25.62 -6.00 12.21
N VAL A 180 -24.70 -6.95 12.07
CA VAL A 180 -24.73 -8.24 12.79
C VAL A 180 -23.51 -8.50 13.63
N ALA A 181 -22.42 -7.78 13.35
CA ALA A 181 -21.18 -7.87 14.11
C ALA A 181 -20.32 -6.63 13.95
N SER A 182 -19.43 -6.44 14.91
CA SER A 182 -18.30 -5.52 14.83
C SER A 182 -17.04 -6.33 15.09
N GLU A 183 -16.08 -6.27 14.17
CA GLU A 183 -14.76 -6.89 14.32
C GLU A 183 -13.69 -5.80 14.39
N VAL A 184 -12.79 -5.91 15.36
CA VAL A 184 -11.58 -5.09 15.47
C VAL A 184 -10.38 -5.98 15.17
N GLY A 185 -9.64 -5.64 14.12
CA GLY A 185 -8.41 -6.30 13.72
C GLY A 185 -7.19 -5.46 14.08
N TRP A 186 -6.13 -6.13 14.52
CA TRP A 186 -4.84 -5.53 14.85
C TRP A 186 -3.73 -6.49 14.43
N VAL A 187 -2.99 -6.11 13.40
CA VAL A 187 -1.81 -6.83 12.94
C VAL A 187 -0.58 -6.01 13.27
N GLN A 188 0.31 -6.56 14.08
CA GLN A 188 1.54 -5.91 14.48
C GLN A 188 2.73 -6.58 13.79
N TYR A 189 3.62 -5.76 13.25
CA TYR A 189 4.86 -6.18 12.62
C TYR A 189 6.02 -5.52 13.37
N GLU A 190 6.91 -6.35 13.90
CA GLU A 190 8.13 -5.91 14.55
C GLU A 190 9.33 -6.36 13.74
N ARG A 191 10.15 -5.40 13.30
CA ARG A 191 11.31 -5.69 12.47
C ARG A 191 12.31 -6.54 13.25
N LEU A 192 12.81 -7.57 12.57
CA LEU A 192 13.89 -8.42 13.02
C LEU A 192 15.12 -8.19 12.15
N PRO A 193 16.31 -8.59 12.63
CA PRO A 193 17.48 -8.72 11.77
C PRO A 193 17.21 -9.65 10.59
N ASN A 194 17.68 -9.26 9.40
CA ASN A 194 17.35 -9.94 8.15
C ASN A 194 17.86 -11.39 8.10
N GLU A 195 18.97 -11.68 8.78
CA GLU A 195 19.54 -13.02 8.89
C GLU A 195 18.54 -14.04 9.46
N GLN A 196 17.61 -13.59 10.30
CA GLN A 196 16.62 -14.50 10.86
C GLN A 196 15.54 -14.92 9.85
N CYS A 197 15.44 -14.26 8.70
CA CYS A 197 14.57 -14.64 7.59
C CYS A 197 15.35 -15.10 6.35
N ALA A 198 16.67 -15.29 6.44
CA ALA A 198 17.50 -15.61 5.28
C ALA A 198 17.02 -16.84 4.50
N ALA A 199 16.61 -17.91 5.20
CA ALA A 199 16.09 -19.11 4.56
C ALA A 199 14.74 -18.88 3.85
N ILE A 200 13.88 -18.02 4.40
CA ILE A 200 12.60 -17.65 3.77
C ILE A 200 12.89 -16.86 2.50
N ALA A 201 13.78 -15.87 2.60
CA ALA A 201 14.14 -14.98 1.50
C ALA A 201 14.81 -15.73 0.33
N ALA A 202 15.65 -16.72 0.61
CA ALA A 202 16.32 -17.52 -0.41
C ALA A 202 15.38 -18.49 -1.17
N ALA A 203 14.18 -18.73 -0.65
CA ALA A 203 13.20 -19.66 -1.24
C ALA A 203 12.19 -18.97 -2.17
N GLN A 204 12.28 -17.65 -2.38
CA GLN A 204 11.36 -16.85 -3.22
C GLN A 204 12.03 -16.34 -4.48
#